data_AF-A0ABD3YQX1-F1
#
_entry.id   AF-A0ABD3YQX1-F1
#
_cell.length_a   1.000
_cell.length_b   1.000
_cell.length_c   1.000
_cell.angle_alpha   90.00
_cell.angle_beta   90.00
_cell.angle_gamma   90.00
#
_symmetry.space_group_name_H-M   'P 1'
#
loop_
_entity.id
_entity.type
_entity.pdbx_description
1 polymer ?
#
loop_
_entity_poly.entity_id
_entity_poly.type
_entity_poly.pdbx_seq_one_letter_code
_entity_poly.pdbx_strand_id
1 'polypeptide(L)'
;MWATLTGIVTSLLLLLNTLILIGPMLLIALLKLVLPGKALKDACSNGVMWIAETWAEIDKAIFALMTPTVWDIRGGDQLRRDTSYLVVSNHQSWVDIPALVQAFNRKTPYFKFFLKKELIWVPFLGLAFWALDYPFMKRYSKAFLEKNPQLKGKDLEITRAACEKFKGMPVTVVNYLEGTRFTPAKQAQQQSPYQNLLKPKAGGVAFVLAALGEQLDAMLDVTVVYPKGPKPGFWDLLSGRVPRVIVDIRTHGIDPALWQGDYENDAEFRQYVQAWVSRLWEEKDARIDALRAEF
;
A
#
# COMPACT_ATOMS: atom_id res chain seq x y z
N MET A 1 18.04 -25.51 -11.78
CA MET A 1 19.33 -24.78 -11.66
C MET A 1 19.19 -23.33 -12.10
N TRP A 2 18.72 -23.06 -13.33
CA TRP A 2 18.53 -21.69 -13.85
C TRP A 2 17.65 -20.78 -13.00
N ALA A 3 16.44 -21.21 -12.61
CA ALA A 3 15.55 -20.39 -11.77
C ALA A 3 16.19 -19.97 -10.43
N THR A 4 16.98 -20.85 -9.81
CA THR A 4 17.70 -20.54 -8.57
C THR A 4 18.77 -19.48 -8.81
N LEU A 5 19.55 -19.62 -9.89
CA LEU A 5 20.56 -18.65 -10.27
C LEU A 5 19.92 -17.28 -10.58
N THR A 6 18.84 -17.25 -11.36
CA THR A 6 18.05 -16.04 -11.60
C THR A 6 17.60 -15.40 -10.29
N GLY A 7 17.08 -16.19 -9.36
CA GLY A 7 16.66 -15.71 -8.03
C GLY A 7 17.81 -15.07 -7.24
N ILE A 8 18.98 -15.70 -7.22
CA ILE A 8 20.17 -15.18 -6.54
C ILE A 8 20.64 -13.87 -7.17
N VAL A 9 20.79 -13.83 -8.49
CA VAL A 9 21.26 -12.64 -9.22
C VAL A 9 20.26 -11.49 -9.06
N THR A 10 18.96 -11.75 -9.21
CA THR A 10 17.91 -10.75 -9.00
C THR A 10 17.97 -10.19 -7.57
N SER A 11 18.10 -11.06 -6.57
CA SER A 11 18.22 -10.64 -5.17
C SER A 11 19.46 -9.78 -4.93
N LEU A 12 20.59 -10.13 -5.54
CA LEU A 12 21.83 -9.37 -5.43
C LEU A 12 21.70 -7.98 -6.06
N LEU A 13 21.09 -7.89 -7.26
CA LEU A 13 20.85 -6.62 -7.94
C LEU A 13 19.93 -5.69 -7.13
N LEU A 14 18.83 -6.22 -6.58
CA LEU A 14 17.92 -5.46 -5.71
C LEU A 14 18.62 -4.99 -4.42
N LEU A 15 19.46 -5.85 -3.83
CA LEU A 15 20.24 -5.50 -2.65
C LEU A 15 21.23 -4.38 -2.96
N LEU A 16 22.00 -4.49 -4.04
CA LEU A 16 22.94 -3.47 -4.46
C LEU A 16 22.24 -2.14 -4.74
N ASN A 17 21.12 -2.15 -5.47
CA ASN A 17 20.29 -0.97 -5.70
C ASN A 17 19.88 -0.30 -4.38
N THR A 18 19.41 -1.11 -3.42
CA THR A 18 19.01 -0.63 -2.08
C THR A 18 20.18 -0.02 -1.31
N LEU A 19 21.33 -0.70 -1.27
CA LEU A 19 22.51 -0.25 -0.53
C LEU A 19 23.13 1.03 -1.12
N ILE A 20 23.12 1.16 -2.45
CA ILE A 20 23.65 2.34 -3.13
C ILE A 20 22.77 3.56 -2.85
N LEU A 21 21.44 3.41 -2.94
CA LEU A 21 20.52 4.55 -2.86
C LEU A 21 20.15 4.95 -1.42
N ILE A 22 20.25 4.03 -0.46
CA ILE A 22 19.92 4.38 0.93
C ILE A 22 20.91 5.37 1.54
N GLY A 23 22.20 5.33 1.17
CA GLY A 23 23.21 6.26 1.68
C GLY A 23 22.84 7.73 1.40
N PRO A 24 22.72 8.13 0.13
CA PRO A 24 22.27 9.47 -0.24
C PRO A 24 20.90 9.84 0.34
N MET A 25 19.95 8.88 0.40
CA MET A 25 18.63 9.11 1.00
C MET A 25 18.74 9.53 2.46
N LEU A 26 19.54 8.82 3.26
CA LEU A 26 19.72 9.12 4.68
C LEU A 26 20.46 10.43 4.89
N LEU A 27 21.44 10.76 4.03
CA LEU A 27 22.11 12.06 4.09
C LEU A 27 21.10 13.21 3.88
N ILE A 28 20.23 13.12 2.87
CA ILE A 28 19.19 14.14 2.62
C ILE A 28 18.17 14.17 3.78
N ALA A 29 17.77 13.01 4.31
CA ALA A 29 16.84 12.94 5.44
C ALA A 29 17.42 13.56 6.72
N LEU A 30 18.72 13.38 6.98
CA LEU A 30 19.40 14.02 8.12
C LEU A 30 19.55 15.53 7.89
N LEU A 31 19.85 15.97 6.66
CA LEU A 31 19.86 17.40 6.31
C LEU A 31 18.49 18.07 6.57
N LYS A 32 17.39 17.39 6.25
CA LYS A 32 16.02 17.87 6.56
C LYS A 32 15.82 18.19 8.04
N LEU A 33 16.47 17.47 8.96
CA LEU A 33 16.32 17.67 10.40
C LEU A 33 16.99 18.96 10.88
N VAL A 34 18.12 19.33 10.28
CA VAL A 34 18.93 20.47 10.72
C VAL A 34 18.61 21.76 9.97
N LEU A 35 18.11 21.67 8.73
CA LEU A 35 17.82 22.85 7.92
C LEU A 35 16.59 23.63 8.44
N PRO A 36 16.70 24.97 8.56
CA PRO A 36 15.58 25.81 9.01
C PRO A 36 14.59 26.08 7.87
N GLY A 37 13.36 26.44 8.24
CA GLY A 37 12.35 26.89 7.29
C GLY A 37 11.66 25.78 6.50
N LYS A 38 10.43 26.06 6.06
CA LYS A 38 9.57 25.08 5.38
C LYS A 38 10.11 24.70 4.00
N ALA A 39 10.55 25.68 3.20
CA ALA A 39 10.99 25.45 1.83
C ALA A 39 12.20 24.49 1.74
N LEU A 40 13.18 24.61 2.63
CA LEU A 40 14.34 23.71 2.65
C LEU A 40 13.95 22.29 3.07
N LYS A 41 13.04 22.15 4.05
CA LYS A 41 12.52 20.84 4.48
C LYS A 41 11.68 20.17 3.39
N ASP A 42 10.90 20.95 2.64
CA ASP A 42 10.13 20.46 1.50
C ASP A 42 11.07 20.00 0.37
N ALA A 43 12.12 20.77 0.06
CA ALA A 43 13.14 20.39 -0.91
C ALA A 43 13.84 19.07 -0.55
N CYS A 44 14.22 18.89 0.73
CA CYS A 44 14.76 17.61 1.18
C CYS A 44 13.74 16.46 1.07
N SER A 45 12.48 16.72 1.41
CA SER A 45 11.41 15.71 1.29
C SER A 45 11.23 15.28 -0.17
N ASN A 46 11.22 16.23 -1.10
CA ASN A 46 11.18 15.95 -2.53
C ASN A 46 12.42 15.16 -3.00
N GLY A 47 13.61 15.49 -2.49
CA GLY A 47 14.84 14.73 -2.77
C GLY A 47 14.77 13.27 -2.29
N VAL A 48 14.29 13.05 -1.06
CA VAL A 48 14.07 11.68 -0.53
C VAL A 48 13.07 10.91 -1.38
N MET A 49 11.96 11.54 -1.77
CA MET A 49 10.92 10.93 -2.62
C MET A 49 11.47 10.60 -4.01
N TRP A 50 12.27 11.50 -4.61
CA TRP A 50 12.92 11.27 -5.90
C TRP A 50 13.88 10.07 -5.86
N ILE A 51 14.64 9.90 -4.77
CA ILE A 51 15.50 8.71 -4.62
C ILE A 51 14.65 7.45 -4.52
N ALA A 52 13.55 7.47 -3.76
CA ALA A 52 12.67 6.30 -3.62
C ALA A 52 11.97 5.93 -4.95
N GLU A 53 11.50 6.92 -5.71
CA GLU A 53 10.95 6.70 -7.06
C GLU A 53 12.00 6.16 -8.02
N THR A 54 13.26 6.60 -7.89
CA THR A 54 14.38 6.11 -8.70
C THR A 54 14.76 4.69 -8.34
N TRP A 55 14.81 4.37 -7.04
CA TRP A 55 14.97 3.00 -6.55
C TRP A 55 13.91 2.08 -7.13
N ALA A 56 12.64 2.51 -7.09
CA ALA A 56 11.52 1.76 -7.63
C ALA A 56 11.61 1.58 -9.16
N GLU A 57 12.04 2.58 -9.93
CA GLU A 57 12.27 2.41 -11.37
C GLU A 57 13.39 1.41 -11.69
N ILE A 58 14.48 1.41 -10.91
CA ILE A 58 15.57 0.46 -11.09
C ILE A 58 15.09 -0.96 -10.75
N ASP A 59 14.30 -1.14 -9.69
CA ASP A 59 13.70 -2.43 -9.35
C ASP A 59 12.80 -2.95 -10.49
N LYS A 60 11.97 -2.08 -11.09
CA LYS A 60 11.17 -2.42 -12.27
C LYS A 60 12.05 -2.90 -13.44
N ALA A 61 13.15 -2.20 -13.70
CA ALA A 61 14.10 -2.58 -14.75
C ALA A 61 14.80 -3.92 -14.45
N ILE A 62 15.19 -4.17 -13.19
CA ILE A 62 15.74 -5.45 -12.75
C ILE A 62 14.72 -6.57 -12.99
N PHE A 63 13.46 -6.41 -12.60
CA PHE A 63 12.44 -7.42 -12.84
C PHE A 63 12.19 -7.68 -14.33
N ALA A 64 12.18 -6.63 -15.15
CA ALA A 64 12.01 -6.75 -16.60
C ALA A 64 13.20 -7.47 -17.27
N LEU A 65 14.42 -7.27 -16.77
CA LEU A 65 15.62 -7.93 -17.27
C LEU A 65 15.70 -9.40 -16.84
N MET A 66 15.36 -9.67 -15.57
CA MET A 66 15.65 -10.96 -14.95
C MET A 66 14.49 -11.95 -15.03
N THR A 67 13.25 -11.49 -15.23
CA THR A 67 12.06 -12.34 -15.12
C THR A 67 11.18 -12.24 -16.37
N PRO A 68 10.52 -13.33 -16.79
CA PRO A 68 9.58 -13.31 -17.92
C PRO A 68 8.19 -12.78 -17.53
N THR A 69 8.07 -12.14 -16.36
CA THR A 69 6.78 -11.74 -15.77
C THR A 69 6.10 -10.71 -16.66
N VAL A 70 4.91 -11.05 -17.15
CA VAL A 70 4.06 -10.08 -17.84
C VAL A 70 3.23 -9.30 -16.82
N TRP A 71 3.48 -8.00 -16.72
CA TRP A 71 2.68 -7.07 -15.92
C TRP A 71 1.55 -6.51 -16.77
N ASP A 72 0.34 -7.02 -16.57
CA ASP A 72 -0.88 -6.60 -17.26
C ASP A 72 -1.58 -5.52 -16.41
N ILE A 73 -1.25 -4.25 -16.68
CA ILE A 73 -1.73 -3.09 -15.92
C ILE A 73 -2.84 -2.42 -16.73
N ARG A 74 -4.05 -2.39 -16.16
CA ARG A 74 -5.25 -1.89 -16.83
C ARG A 74 -5.80 -0.67 -16.09
N GLY A 75 -6.20 0.34 -16.86
CA GLY A 75 -6.67 1.62 -16.33
C GLY A 75 -5.56 2.49 -15.76
N GLY A 76 -5.95 3.59 -15.12
CA GLY A 76 -5.01 4.56 -14.54
C GLY A 76 -4.36 5.51 -15.56
N ASP A 77 -4.92 5.65 -16.77
CA ASP A 77 -4.36 6.50 -17.82
C ASP A 77 -4.39 8.00 -17.50
N GLN A 78 -5.29 8.42 -16.60
CA GLN A 78 -5.50 9.81 -16.20
C GLN A 78 -4.88 10.14 -14.83
N LEU A 79 -4.01 9.27 -14.30
CA LEU A 79 -3.35 9.50 -13.02
C LEU A 79 -2.35 10.64 -13.14
N ARG A 80 -2.31 11.49 -12.10
CA ARG A 80 -1.43 12.66 -12.02
C ARG A 80 -0.63 12.66 -10.74
N ARG A 81 0.52 13.33 -10.74
CA ARG A 81 1.42 13.37 -9.57
C ARG A 81 1.19 14.56 -8.66
N ASP A 82 0.37 15.51 -9.08
CA ASP A 82 0.08 16.78 -8.42
C ASP A 82 -1.19 16.75 -7.55
N THR A 83 -1.77 15.57 -7.37
CA THR A 83 -3.02 15.37 -6.62
C THR A 83 -2.93 14.19 -5.66
N SER A 84 -3.91 13.98 -4.78
CA SER A 84 -3.89 12.88 -3.81
C SER A 84 -4.88 11.77 -4.15
N TYR A 85 -4.50 10.53 -3.85
CA TYR A 85 -5.33 9.35 -4.10
C TYR A 85 -5.42 8.45 -2.87
N LEU A 86 -6.57 7.80 -2.72
CA LEU A 86 -6.76 6.69 -1.81
C LEU A 86 -6.80 5.39 -2.62
N VAL A 87 -5.78 4.54 -2.49
CA VAL A 87 -5.77 3.21 -3.10
C VAL A 87 -6.40 2.21 -2.15
N VAL A 88 -7.41 1.50 -2.62
CA VAL A 88 -8.04 0.36 -1.94
C VAL A 88 -7.70 -0.90 -2.72
N SER A 89 -7.12 -1.90 -2.06
CA SER A 89 -6.68 -3.12 -2.75
C SER A 89 -6.92 -4.40 -1.95
N ASN A 90 -7.11 -5.51 -2.65
CA ASN A 90 -7.03 -6.86 -2.07
C ASN A 90 -5.56 -7.22 -1.77
N HIS A 91 -5.33 -8.12 -0.81
CA HIS A 91 -3.99 -8.50 -0.38
C HIS A 91 -3.80 -10.00 -0.44
N GLN A 92 -2.99 -10.48 -1.39
CA GLN A 92 -2.86 -11.89 -1.72
C GLN A 92 -1.43 -12.41 -1.58
N SER A 93 -0.43 -11.59 -1.90
CA SER A 93 0.96 -12.01 -1.99
C SER A 93 1.94 -10.92 -1.53
N TRP A 94 3.19 -11.31 -1.27
CA TRP A 94 4.29 -10.35 -1.21
C TRP A 94 4.50 -9.62 -2.54
N VAL A 95 4.12 -10.25 -3.66
CA VAL A 95 4.21 -9.70 -5.02
C VAL A 95 3.26 -8.51 -5.24
N ASP A 96 2.26 -8.32 -4.37
CA ASP A 96 1.34 -7.19 -4.47
C ASP A 96 2.08 -5.85 -4.42
N ILE A 97 3.12 -5.72 -3.59
CA ILE A 97 3.89 -4.48 -3.47
C ILE A 97 4.64 -4.17 -4.78
N PRO A 98 5.46 -5.08 -5.35
CA PRO A 98 6.01 -4.91 -6.70
C PRO A 98 4.94 -4.60 -7.77
N ALA A 99 3.76 -5.22 -7.68
CA ALA A 99 2.66 -4.93 -8.60
C ALA A 99 2.18 -3.48 -8.50
N LEU A 100 2.02 -2.95 -7.29
CA LEU A 100 1.68 -1.53 -7.08
C LEU A 100 2.83 -0.60 -7.51
N VAL A 101 4.10 -0.98 -7.29
CA VAL A 101 5.25 -0.24 -7.81
C VAL A 101 5.19 -0.13 -9.33
N GLN A 102 4.95 -1.25 -10.02
CA GLN A 102 4.80 -1.28 -11.48
C GLN A 102 3.63 -0.41 -11.96
N ALA A 103 2.52 -0.43 -11.24
CA ALA A 103 1.32 0.32 -11.58
C ALA A 103 1.46 1.82 -11.36
N PHE A 104 2.06 2.26 -10.25
CA PHE A 104 1.89 3.63 -9.76
C PHE A 104 3.17 4.47 -9.70
N ASN A 105 4.36 3.85 -9.69
CA ASN A 105 5.59 4.63 -9.55
C ASN A 105 5.71 5.67 -10.68
N ARG A 106 5.92 6.94 -10.29
CA ARG A 106 5.95 8.12 -11.19
C ARG A 106 4.66 8.38 -11.99
N LYS A 107 3.53 7.72 -11.68
CA LYS A 107 2.19 8.03 -12.23
C LYS A 107 1.28 8.70 -11.21
N THR A 108 1.45 8.37 -9.94
CA THR A 108 0.82 9.05 -8.79
C THR A 108 1.90 9.70 -7.93
N PRO A 109 1.57 10.54 -6.94
CA PRO A 109 2.54 10.81 -5.87
C PRO A 109 2.99 9.49 -5.24
N TYR A 110 4.24 9.44 -4.80
CA TYR A 110 4.81 8.23 -4.23
C TYR A 110 3.96 7.73 -3.07
N PHE A 111 3.60 6.46 -3.16
CA PHE A 111 2.57 5.89 -2.31
C PHE A 111 3.10 5.48 -0.95
N LYS A 112 2.22 5.53 0.06
CA LYS A 112 2.53 5.20 1.45
C LYS A 112 1.56 4.16 1.98
N PHE A 113 2.07 3.29 2.84
CA PHE A 113 1.27 2.31 3.59
C PHE A 113 1.33 2.61 5.08
N PHE A 114 0.29 2.21 5.80
CA PHE A 114 0.34 2.07 7.25
C PHE A 114 1.17 0.84 7.63
N LEU A 115 2.42 1.07 8.02
CA LEU A 115 3.37 0.03 8.37
C LEU A 115 3.15 -0.46 9.80
N LYS A 116 3.44 -1.73 10.06
CA LYS A 116 3.54 -2.21 11.44
C LYS A 116 4.77 -1.60 12.11
N LYS A 117 4.65 -1.22 13.39
CA LYS A 117 5.77 -0.62 14.14
C LYS A 117 7.04 -1.47 14.09
N GLU A 118 6.92 -2.80 14.08
CA GLU A 118 8.06 -3.73 14.06
C GLU A 118 8.92 -3.58 12.79
N LEU A 119 8.36 -3.06 11.69
CA LEU A 119 9.08 -2.90 10.43
C LEU A 119 10.16 -1.81 10.47
N ILE A 120 10.18 -0.97 11.51
CA ILE A 120 11.26 0.01 11.70
C ILE A 120 12.61 -0.67 11.97
N TRP A 121 12.60 -1.93 12.43
CA TRP A 121 13.81 -2.69 12.77
C TRP A 121 14.36 -3.52 11.61
N VAL A 122 13.67 -3.54 10.46
CA VAL A 122 14.20 -4.23 9.28
C VAL A 122 15.41 -3.45 8.78
N PRO A 123 16.61 -4.08 8.67
CA PRO A 123 17.81 -3.39 8.22
C PRO A 123 17.59 -2.68 6.89
N PHE A 124 18.08 -1.44 6.80
CA PHE A 124 17.94 -0.52 5.66
C PHE A 124 16.49 -0.06 5.40
N LEU A 125 15.55 -0.98 5.21
CA LEU A 125 14.16 -0.63 4.89
C LEU A 125 13.47 0.18 6.00
N GLY A 126 13.70 -0.15 7.28
CA GLY A 126 13.14 0.59 8.40
C GLY A 126 13.58 2.06 8.43
N LEU A 127 14.86 2.32 8.11
CA LEU A 127 15.42 3.67 7.99
C LEU A 127 14.90 4.40 6.76
N ALA A 128 14.76 3.70 5.62
CA ALA A 128 14.17 4.27 4.41
C ALA A 128 12.70 4.68 4.63
N PHE A 129 11.90 3.82 5.28
CA PHE A 129 10.52 4.13 5.63
C PHE A 129 10.42 5.33 6.58
N TRP A 130 11.32 5.45 7.56
CA TRP A 130 11.40 6.63 8.42
C TRP A 130 11.73 7.90 7.60
N ALA A 131 12.74 7.85 6.74
CA ALA A 131 13.15 8.97 5.89
C ALA A 131 12.00 9.43 4.97
N LEU A 132 11.23 8.47 4.47
CA LEU A 132 10.05 8.69 3.63
C LEU A 132 8.79 9.06 4.42
N ASP A 133 8.87 9.37 5.72
CA ASP A 133 7.72 9.73 6.56
C ASP A 133 6.57 8.69 6.46
N TYR A 134 6.88 7.39 6.42
CA TYR A 134 5.84 6.35 6.45
C TYR A 134 5.17 6.30 7.85
N PRO A 135 3.84 6.16 7.91
CA PRO A 135 3.13 6.04 9.16
C PRO A 135 3.33 4.65 9.79
N PHE A 136 4.00 4.60 10.94
CA PHE A 136 4.17 3.38 11.73
C PHE A 136 3.06 3.22 12.76
N MET A 137 2.31 2.13 12.64
CA MET A 137 1.13 1.83 13.42
C MET A 137 1.41 0.74 14.47
N LYS A 138 0.95 0.98 15.69
CA LYS A 138 0.71 -0.09 16.66
C LYS A 138 -0.71 -0.59 16.50
N ARG A 139 -0.88 -1.90 16.38
CA ARG A 139 -2.20 -2.54 16.35
C ARG A 139 -2.38 -3.30 17.65
N TYR A 140 -3.27 -2.82 18.51
CA TYR A 140 -3.59 -3.51 19.75
C TYR A 140 -4.64 -4.59 19.48
N SER A 141 -4.46 -5.78 20.06
CA SER A 141 -5.50 -6.81 20.01
C SER A 141 -6.63 -6.46 20.98
N LYS A 142 -7.84 -6.97 20.72
CA LYS A 142 -8.99 -6.77 21.63
C LYS A 142 -8.66 -7.20 23.06
N ALA A 143 -8.12 -8.41 23.22
CA ALA A 143 -7.70 -8.94 24.52
C ALA A 143 -6.62 -8.09 25.22
N PHE A 144 -5.75 -7.42 24.46
CA PHE A 144 -4.76 -6.52 25.05
C PHE A 144 -5.38 -5.19 25.51
N LEU A 145 -6.31 -4.63 24.73
CA LEU A 145 -7.04 -3.40 25.08
C LEU A 145 -7.97 -3.61 26.27
N GLU A 146 -8.61 -4.76 26.40
CA GLU A 146 -9.42 -5.12 27.56
C GLU A 146 -8.61 -5.07 28.87
N LYS A 147 -7.33 -5.48 28.80
CA LYS A 147 -6.40 -5.40 29.93
C LYS A 147 -5.75 -4.02 30.10
N ASN A 148 -5.80 -3.16 29.08
CA ASN A 148 -5.17 -1.85 29.05
C ASN A 148 -6.12 -0.80 28.46
N PRO A 149 -7.24 -0.49 29.15
CA PRO A 149 -8.29 0.38 28.61
C PRO A 149 -7.79 1.79 28.27
N GLN A 150 -6.75 2.28 28.97
CA GLN A 150 -6.09 3.57 28.71
C GLN A 150 -5.39 3.66 27.34
N LEU A 151 -5.18 2.53 26.66
CA LEU A 151 -4.58 2.48 25.32
C LEU A 151 -5.61 2.47 24.19
N LYS A 152 -6.91 2.41 24.52
CA LYS A 152 -7.99 2.50 23.53
C LYS A 152 -7.92 3.87 22.84
N GLY A 153 -7.97 3.90 21.51
CA GLY A 153 -7.88 5.12 20.70
C GLY A 153 -6.47 5.65 20.47
N LYS A 154 -5.43 5.12 21.14
CA LYS A 154 -4.04 5.60 20.97
C LYS A 154 -3.46 5.30 19.58
N ASP A 155 -3.86 4.18 18.99
CA ASP A 155 -3.53 3.86 17.61
C ASP A 155 -4.18 4.86 16.63
N LEU A 156 -5.37 5.34 16.94
CA LEU A 156 -6.09 6.33 16.14
C LEU A 156 -5.43 7.70 16.20
N GLU A 157 -5.04 8.16 17.39
CA GLU A 157 -4.28 9.40 17.57
C GLU A 157 -2.98 9.39 16.73
N ILE A 158 -2.25 8.27 16.73
CA ILE A 158 -1.03 8.10 15.94
C ILE A 158 -1.36 8.14 14.43
N THR A 159 -2.44 7.46 14.01
CA THR A 159 -2.89 7.48 12.60
C THR A 159 -3.19 8.90 12.16
N ARG A 160 -3.96 9.64 12.96
CA ARG A 160 -4.36 11.02 12.68
C ARG A 160 -3.15 11.93 12.57
N ALA A 161 -2.27 11.91 13.57
CA ALA A 161 -1.04 12.70 13.56
C ALA A 161 -0.15 12.41 12.34
N ALA A 162 -0.12 11.16 11.86
CA ALA A 162 0.61 10.82 10.66
C ALA A 162 -0.06 11.33 9.37
N CYS A 163 -1.40 11.29 9.30
CA CYS A 163 -2.14 11.86 8.17
C CYS A 163 -2.05 13.39 8.12
N GLU A 164 -2.00 14.08 9.27
CA GLU A 164 -1.80 15.54 9.33
C GLU A 164 -0.50 15.96 8.63
N LYS A 165 0.55 15.13 8.68
CA LYS A 165 1.81 15.40 7.95
C LYS A 165 1.65 15.40 6.44
N PHE A 166 0.60 14.78 5.91
CA PHE A 166 0.33 14.72 4.48
C PHE A 166 -0.65 15.80 4.00
N LYS A 167 -1.19 16.61 4.91
CA LYS A 167 -2.03 17.74 4.52
C LYS A 167 -1.21 18.78 3.78
N GLY A 168 -1.76 19.27 2.67
CA GLY A 168 -1.11 20.25 1.80
C GLY A 168 0.02 19.69 0.93
N MET A 169 0.16 18.37 0.83
CA MET A 169 1.07 17.73 -0.13
C MET A 169 0.40 16.58 -0.87
N PRO A 170 0.63 16.44 -2.19
CA PRO A 170 0.14 15.29 -2.94
C PRO A 170 0.63 13.97 -2.33
N VAL A 171 -0.29 13.06 -2.01
CA VAL A 171 0.03 11.75 -1.43
C VAL A 171 -0.88 10.66 -1.98
N THR A 172 -0.33 9.48 -2.21
CA THR A 172 -1.13 8.27 -2.46
C THR A 172 -1.12 7.40 -1.22
N VAL A 173 -2.26 7.19 -0.58
CA VAL A 173 -2.37 6.34 0.62
C VAL A 173 -2.95 5.00 0.22
N VAL A 174 -2.22 3.92 0.47
CA VAL A 174 -2.64 2.57 0.11
C VAL A 174 -3.19 1.83 1.32
N ASN A 175 -4.37 1.25 1.14
CA ASN A 175 -5.06 0.48 2.14
C ASN A 175 -5.41 -0.93 1.63
N TYR A 176 -4.87 -1.93 2.35
CA TYR A 176 -5.27 -3.33 2.19
C TYR A 176 -6.33 -3.65 3.25
N LEU A 177 -7.61 -3.62 2.86
CA LEU A 177 -8.73 -3.66 3.81
C LEU A 177 -8.83 -5.02 4.54
N GLU A 178 -8.29 -6.09 3.96
CA GLU A 178 -8.17 -7.40 4.61
C GLU A 178 -7.26 -7.36 5.86
N GLY A 179 -6.33 -6.40 5.88
CA GLY A 179 -5.34 -6.19 6.95
C GLY A 179 -4.30 -7.31 7.07
N THR A 180 -4.37 -8.34 6.24
CA THR A 180 -3.44 -9.47 6.12
C THR A 180 -3.58 -10.12 4.75
N ARG A 181 -2.55 -10.84 4.31
CA ARG A 181 -2.64 -11.61 3.06
C ARG A 181 -3.64 -12.74 3.17
N PHE A 182 -4.45 -12.89 2.13
CA PHE A 182 -5.40 -13.96 1.94
C PHE A 182 -4.72 -15.33 2.05
N THR A 183 -5.34 -16.22 2.83
CA THR A 183 -5.12 -17.66 2.74
C THR A 183 -6.46 -18.37 2.87
N PRO A 184 -6.65 -19.56 2.25
CA PRO A 184 -7.89 -20.33 2.42
C PRO A 184 -8.21 -20.61 3.90
N ALA A 185 -7.20 -20.88 4.72
CA ALA A 185 -7.37 -21.07 6.15
C ALA A 185 -7.96 -19.83 6.87
N LYS A 186 -7.49 -18.63 6.55
CA LYS A 186 -8.03 -17.38 7.13
C LYS A 186 -9.44 -17.08 6.61
N GLN A 187 -9.70 -17.37 5.34
CA GLN A 187 -11.02 -17.21 4.74
C GLN A 187 -12.05 -18.09 5.45
N ALA A 188 -11.73 -19.38 5.63
CA ALA A 188 -12.56 -20.33 6.37
C ALA A 188 -12.74 -19.92 7.84
N GLN A 189 -11.64 -19.55 8.53
CA GLN A 189 -11.67 -19.16 9.94
C GLN A 189 -12.61 -17.99 10.23
N GLN A 190 -12.65 -16.99 9.35
CA GLN A 190 -13.52 -15.83 9.54
C GLN A 190 -14.91 -16.01 8.91
N GLN A 191 -15.18 -17.15 8.26
CA GLN A 191 -16.38 -17.40 7.47
C GLN A 191 -16.63 -16.25 6.48
N SER A 192 -15.65 -15.98 5.63
CA SER A 192 -15.77 -14.92 4.63
C SER A 192 -16.96 -15.20 3.71
N PRO A 193 -17.86 -14.24 3.46
CA PRO A 193 -18.95 -14.41 2.50
C PRO A 193 -18.47 -14.32 1.04
N TYR A 194 -17.23 -13.89 0.83
CA TYR A 194 -16.61 -13.67 -0.47
C TYR A 194 -15.82 -14.91 -0.91
N GLN A 195 -15.83 -15.21 -2.21
CA GLN A 195 -15.14 -16.38 -2.76
C GLN A 195 -13.62 -16.17 -2.85
N ASN A 196 -13.18 -14.95 -3.12
CA ASN A 196 -11.79 -14.62 -3.43
C ASN A 196 -11.08 -13.76 -2.38
N LEU A 197 -11.84 -13.26 -1.39
CA LEU A 197 -11.38 -12.23 -0.45
C LEU A 197 -11.62 -12.61 1.01
N LEU A 198 -10.81 -12.05 1.92
CA LEU A 198 -11.10 -12.02 3.35
C LEU A 198 -12.14 -10.91 3.65
N LYS A 199 -12.73 -10.90 4.86
CA LYS A 199 -13.65 -9.82 5.27
C LYS A 199 -12.88 -8.50 5.37
N PRO A 200 -13.37 -7.40 4.76
CA PRO A 200 -12.71 -6.11 4.83
C PRO A 200 -12.87 -5.48 6.21
N LYS A 201 -11.92 -4.62 6.57
CA LYS A 201 -11.94 -3.82 7.80
C LYS A 201 -12.05 -2.34 7.44
N ALA A 202 -13.25 -1.79 7.60
CA ALA A 202 -13.56 -0.41 7.21
C ALA A 202 -12.85 0.66 8.05
N GLY A 203 -12.44 0.37 9.30
CA GLY A 203 -11.87 1.38 10.18
C GLY A 203 -10.64 2.08 9.60
N GLY A 204 -9.68 1.33 9.05
CA GLY A 204 -8.47 1.92 8.48
C GLY A 204 -8.75 2.91 7.34
N VAL A 205 -9.73 2.60 6.47
CA VAL A 205 -10.08 3.49 5.35
C VAL A 205 -10.89 4.69 5.83
N ALA A 206 -11.78 4.50 6.81
CA ALA A 206 -12.52 5.59 7.45
C ALA A 206 -11.59 6.65 8.05
N PHE A 207 -10.46 6.24 8.67
CA PHE A 207 -9.49 7.21 9.20
C PHE A 207 -8.79 8.02 8.12
N VAL A 208 -8.44 7.39 6.98
CA VAL A 208 -7.84 8.12 5.86
C VAL A 208 -8.83 9.13 5.30
N LEU A 209 -10.09 8.71 5.11
CA LEU A 209 -11.16 9.58 4.63
C LEU A 209 -11.40 10.75 5.59
N ALA A 210 -11.52 10.50 6.89
CA ALA A 210 -11.71 11.56 7.88
C ALA A 210 -10.54 12.56 7.95
N ALA A 211 -9.30 12.11 7.68
CA ALA A 211 -8.11 12.96 7.77
C ALA A 211 -7.77 13.69 6.47
N LEU A 212 -8.04 13.08 5.32
CA LEU A 212 -7.58 13.52 4.00
C LEU A 212 -8.71 13.70 2.97
N GLY A 213 -9.97 13.39 3.30
CA GLY A 213 -11.10 13.35 2.37
C GLY A 213 -11.21 14.56 1.45
N GLU A 214 -11.10 15.77 2.01
CA GLU A 214 -11.14 17.03 1.23
C GLU A 214 -9.99 17.20 0.23
N GLN A 215 -8.84 16.55 0.47
CA GLN A 215 -7.65 16.63 -0.39
C GLN A 215 -7.61 15.52 -1.45
N LEU A 216 -8.37 14.44 -1.26
CA LEU A 216 -8.37 13.30 -2.17
C LEU A 216 -9.16 13.63 -3.45
N ASP A 217 -8.52 13.47 -4.60
CA ASP A 217 -9.15 13.68 -5.92
C ASP A 217 -9.95 12.45 -6.35
N ALA A 218 -9.45 11.25 -6.07
CA ALA A 218 -10.14 10.01 -6.36
C ALA A 218 -9.72 8.85 -5.46
N MET A 219 -10.59 7.86 -5.36
CA MET A 219 -10.27 6.55 -4.83
C MET A 219 -9.95 5.60 -6.00
N LEU A 220 -8.80 4.93 -5.91
CA LEU A 220 -8.35 3.93 -6.86
C LEU A 220 -8.68 2.55 -6.31
N ASP A 221 -9.68 1.89 -6.88
CA ASP A 221 -10.04 0.52 -6.56
C ASP A 221 -9.15 -0.42 -7.37
N VAL A 222 -8.16 -1.00 -6.70
CA VAL A 222 -7.13 -1.82 -7.33
C VAL A 222 -7.40 -3.28 -7.07
N THR A 223 -7.46 -4.06 -8.13
CA THR A 223 -7.66 -5.51 -8.08
C THR A 223 -6.41 -6.20 -8.61
N VAL A 224 -5.68 -6.87 -7.72
CA VAL A 224 -4.49 -7.64 -8.07
C VAL A 224 -4.87 -9.11 -8.22
N VAL A 225 -4.55 -9.70 -9.37
CA VAL A 225 -4.85 -11.10 -9.68
C VAL A 225 -3.62 -11.83 -10.20
N TYR A 226 -3.42 -13.04 -9.68
CA TYR A 226 -2.46 -14.03 -10.16
C TYR A 226 -3.26 -15.12 -10.90
N PRO A 227 -3.41 -15.05 -12.24
CA PRO A 227 -4.38 -15.88 -12.95
C PRO A 227 -3.97 -17.36 -13.05
N LYS A 228 -2.66 -17.66 -12.98
CA LYS A 228 -2.13 -19.01 -13.18
C LYS A 228 -1.51 -19.56 -11.90
N GLY A 229 -1.97 -20.74 -11.48
CA GLY A 229 -1.39 -21.48 -10.37
C GLY A 229 -1.71 -20.90 -8.98
N PRO A 230 -1.06 -21.41 -7.92
CA PRO A 230 -1.23 -20.88 -6.57
C PRO A 230 -0.69 -19.45 -6.47
N LYS A 231 -1.20 -18.70 -5.47
CA LYS A 231 -0.71 -17.34 -5.15
C LYS A 231 0.81 -17.39 -4.92
N PRO A 232 1.63 -16.61 -5.65
CA PRO A 232 3.08 -16.78 -5.65
C PRO A 232 3.70 -16.28 -4.34
N GLY A 233 4.84 -16.87 -3.96
CA GLY A 233 5.74 -16.29 -2.97
C GLY A 233 6.64 -15.21 -3.58
N PHE A 234 7.38 -14.48 -2.73
CA PHE A 234 8.34 -13.48 -3.23
C PHE A 234 9.49 -14.15 -4.00
N TRP A 235 9.96 -15.32 -3.54
CA TRP A 235 11.00 -16.08 -4.24
C TRP A 235 10.55 -16.53 -5.64
N ASP A 236 9.26 -16.84 -5.84
CA ASP A 236 8.75 -17.21 -7.15
C ASP A 236 8.88 -16.05 -8.14
N LEU A 237 8.63 -14.81 -7.69
CA LEU A 237 8.88 -13.63 -8.52
C LEU A 237 10.38 -13.49 -8.83
N LEU A 238 11.24 -13.52 -7.80
CA LEU A 238 12.68 -13.35 -7.95
C LEU A 238 13.31 -14.39 -8.88
N SER A 239 12.79 -15.62 -8.85
CA SER A 239 13.27 -16.74 -9.67
C SER A 239 12.60 -16.85 -11.04
N GLY A 240 11.78 -15.88 -11.44
CA GLY A 240 11.12 -15.83 -12.74
C GLY A 240 10.00 -16.85 -12.95
N ARG A 241 9.38 -17.33 -11.86
CA ARG A 241 8.31 -18.35 -11.87
C ARG A 241 6.89 -17.75 -11.87
N VAL A 242 6.78 -16.42 -11.84
CA VAL A 242 5.49 -15.72 -11.93
C VAL A 242 5.28 -15.33 -13.39
N PRO A 243 4.42 -16.03 -14.16
CA PRO A 243 4.28 -15.74 -15.59
C PRO A 243 3.52 -14.44 -15.86
N ARG A 244 2.55 -14.10 -15.00
CA ARG A 244 1.66 -12.96 -15.18
C ARG A 244 1.15 -12.42 -13.85
N VAL A 245 1.07 -11.10 -13.76
CA VAL A 245 0.36 -10.38 -12.70
C VAL A 245 -0.58 -9.39 -13.38
N ILE A 246 -1.86 -9.45 -13.03
CA ILE A 246 -2.87 -8.49 -13.51
C ILE A 246 -3.10 -7.46 -12.40
N VAL A 247 -3.05 -6.18 -12.77
CA VAL A 247 -3.40 -5.06 -11.90
C VAL A 247 -4.49 -4.27 -12.63
N ASP A 248 -5.72 -4.42 -12.17
CA ASP A 248 -6.88 -3.69 -12.72
C ASP A 248 -7.19 -2.50 -11.81
N ILE A 249 -7.16 -1.29 -12.37
CA ILE A 249 -7.32 -0.03 -11.63
C ILE A 249 -8.63 0.63 -12.08
N ARG A 250 -9.62 0.68 -11.18
CA ARG A 250 -10.84 1.44 -11.37
C ARG A 250 -10.78 2.74 -10.57
N THR A 251 -11.03 3.87 -11.23
CA THR A 251 -11.00 5.19 -10.60
C THR A 251 -12.41 5.62 -10.27
N HIS A 252 -12.67 5.95 -9.00
CA HIS A 252 -13.96 6.41 -8.52
C HIS A 252 -13.81 7.79 -7.89
N GLY A 253 -14.79 8.68 -8.16
CA GLY A 253 -14.97 9.85 -7.32
C GLY A 253 -15.31 9.43 -5.89
N ILE A 254 -14.95 10.26 -4.92
CA ILE A 254 -15.21 9.98 -3.51
C ILE A 254 -16.41 10.81 -3.07
N ASP A 255 -17.47 10.15 -2.61
CA ASP A 255 -18.66 10.81 -2.06
C ASP A 255 -18.28 11.57 -0.78
N PRO A 256 -18.46 12.92 -0.72
CA PRO A 256 -18.17 13.72 0.46
C PRO A 256 -18.83 13.22 1.74
N ALA A 257 -19.99 12.54 1.64
CA ALA A 257 -20.63 11.95 2.79
C ALA A 257 -19.72 10.95 3.52
N LEU A 258 -18.76 10.30 2.86
CA LEU A 258 -17.86 9.31 3.44
C LEU A 258 -16.87 9.86 4.48
N TRP A 259 -16.73 11.18 4.62
CA TRP A 259 -15.86 11.80 5.63
C TRP A 259 -16.50 12.93 6.43
N GLN A 260 -17.82 13.10 6.35
CA GLN A 260 -18.56 14.13 7.09
C GLN A 260 -19.07 13.69 8.47
N GLY A 261 -18.96 12.40 8.81
CA GLY A 261 -19.39 11.86 10.11
C GLY A 261 -18.25 11.32 10.99
N ASP A 262 -18.60 10.81 12.17
CA ASP A 262 -17.66 10.25 13.14
C ASP A 262 -17.73 8.71 13.16
N TYR A 263 -16.80 8.04 12.46
CA TYR A 263 -16.79 6.57 12.38
C TYR A 263 -16.61 5.89 13.75
N GLU A 264 -15.97 6.57 14.69
CA GLU A 264 -15.67 6.02 16.02
C GLU A 264 -16.86 6.17 16.96
N ASN A 265 -17.56 7.30 16.96
CA ASN A 265 -18.59 7.59 17.97
C ASN A 265 -20.02 7.58 17.44
N ASP A 266 -20.22 7.56 16.11
CA ASP A 266 -21.54 7.48 15.47
C ASP A 266 -21.76 6.09 14.86
N ALA A 267 -22.75 5.37 15.40
CA ALA A 267 -23.09 4.02 14.96
C ALA A 267 -23.75 3.99 13.57
N GLU A 268 -24.57 4.98 13.23
CA GLU A 268 -25.23 5.07 11.93
C GLU A 268 -24.20 5.38 10.85
N PHE A 269 -23.33 6.36 11.11
CA PHE A 269 -22.23 6.68 10.20
C PHE A 269 -21.26 5.52 10.00
N ARG A 270 -20.93 4.80 11.09
CA ARG A 270 -20.10 3.59 11.00
C ARG A 270 -20.73 2.53 10.11
N GLN A 271 -22.04 2.30 10.23
CA GLN A 271 -22.77 1.37 9.37
C GLN A 271 -22.79 1.83 7.92
N TYR A 272 -22.98 3.13 7.67
CA TYR A 272 -22.92 3.72 6.33
C TYR A 272 -21.59 3.45 5.63
N VAL A 273 -20.46 3.73 6.30
CA VAL A 273 -19.11 3.44 5.75
C VAL A 273 -18.88 1.95 5.57
N GLN A 274 -19.34 1.10 6.51
CA GLN A 274 -19.25 -0.36 6.38
C GLN A 274 -20.05 -0.89 5.19
N ALA A 275 -21.25 -0.35 4.94
CA ALA A 275 -22.08 -0.72 3.79
C ALA A 275 -21.41 -0.30 2.46
N TRP A 276 -20.81 0.89 2.41
CA TRP A 276 -20.01 1.32 1.26
C TRP A 276 -18.83 0.36 0.99
N VAL A 277 -18.07 0.01 2.03
CA VAL A 277 -16.97 -0.97 1.91
C VAL A 277 -17.47 -2.33 1.44
N SER A 278 -18.59 -2.82 1.97
CA SER A 278 -19.15 -4.12 1.56
C SER A 278 -19.50 -4.15 0.07
N ARG A 279 -20.15 -3.10 -0.45
CA ARG A 279 -20.45 -2.99 -1.89
C ARG A 279 -19.19 -3.01 -2.75
N LEU A 280 -18.19 -2.21 -2.37
CA LEU A 280 -16.88 -2.19 -3.04
C LEU A 280 -16.24 -3.59 -3.05
N TRP A 281 -16.40 -4.34 -1.96
CA TRP A 281 -15.84 -5.68 -1.82
C TRP A 281 -16.59 -6.74 -2.63
N GLU A 282 -17.92 -6.66 -2.71
CA GLU A 282 -18.76 -7.51 -3.56
C GLU A 282 -18.39 -7.32 -5.04
N GLU A 283 -18.27 -6.08 -5.49
CA GLU A 283 -17.84 -5.75 -6.85
C GLU A 283 -16.43 -6.27 -7.15
N LYS A 284 -15.50 -6.12 -6.20
CA LYS A 284 -14.13 -6.61 -6.32
C LYS A 284 -14.06 -8.14 -6.38
N ASP A 285 -14.86 -8.84 -5.57
CA ASP A 285 -14.90 -10.31 -5.56
C ASP A 285 -15.32 -10.84 -6.94
N ALA A 286 -16.39 -10.29 -7.51
CA ALA A 286 -16.85 -10.61 -8.85
C ALA A 286 -15.83 -10.22 -9.93
N ARG A 287 -15.15 -9.08 -9.77
CA ARG A 287 -14.10 -8.63 -10.70
C ARG A 287 -12.93 -9.60 -10.74
N ILE A 288 -12.54 -10.19 -9.61
CA ILE A 288 -11.47 -11.19 -9.56
C ILE A 288 -11.83 -12.41 -10.41
N ASP A 289 -13.06 -12.91 -10.32
CA ASP A 289 -13.51 -14.05 -11.13
C ASP A 289 -13.53 -13.71 -12.61
N ALA A 290 -14.05 -12.54 -12.98
CA ALA A 290 -14.06 -12.08 -14.36
C ALA A 290 -12.64 -12.01 -14.97
N LEU A 291 -11.67 -11.46 -14.23
CA LEU A 291 -10.27 -11.36 -14.67
C LEU A 291 -9.59 -12.74 -14.77
N ARG A 292 -9.94 -13.69 -13.89
CA ARG A 292 -9.41 -15.05 -13.97
C ARG A 292 -9.96 -15.82 -15.16
N ALA A 293 -11.24 -15.62 -15.50
CA ALA A 293 -11.88 -16.30 -16.63
C ALA A 293 -11.28 -15.94 -18.01
N GLU A 294 -10.48 -14.87 -18.09
CA GLU A 294 -9.74 -14.50 -19.30
C GLU A 294 -8.52 -15.41 -19.60
N PHE A 295 -8.09 -16.27 -18.66
CA PHE A 295 -6.84 -17.05 -18.73
C PHE A 295 -6.96 -18.50 -18.26
#